data_AF-A0A822DYQ0-F1
#
_entry.id   AF-A0A822DYQ0-F1
#
_cell.length_a   1.000
_cell.length_b   1.000
_cell.length_c   1.000
_cell.angle_alpha   90.00
_cell.angle_beta   90.00
_cell.angle_gamma   90.00
#
_symmetry.space_group_name_H-M   'P 1'
#
loop_
_entity.id
_entity.type
_entity.pdbx_description
1 polymer ?
#
loop_
_entity_poly.entity_id
_entity_poly.type
_entity_poly.pdbx_seq_one_letter_code
_entity_poly.pdbx_strand_id
1 'polypeptide(L)'
;FFDKHGVDNYLLHGCKAKSDEHVHIGYDEKEGGICWSHNPTMPPFTCKVEEPLKGTKLGGFKSFIEYKIHTQISGNRVVGRRYKQFDWLHEQLVNKFRFICIPPLPEKQIAGRFEQEFVEERRRQLELWLNRICRHPVLCASFPVQHFVTCELTDGNNK
;
A
#
# COMPACT_ATOMS: atom_id res chain seq x y z
N PHE A 1 -9.56 23.55 -19.32
CA PHE A 1 -8.09 23.61 -19.39
C PHE A 1 -7.54 22.87 -18.18
N PHE A 2 -6.89 21.73 -18.43
CA PHE A 2 -6.28 20.88 -17.41
C PHE A 2 -4.96 21.51 -16.96
N ASP A 3 -4.79 21.71 -15.66
CA ASP A 3 -3.48 22.04 -15.09
C ASP A 3 -2.80 20.75 -14.60
N LYS A 4 -1.63 20.46 -15.17
CA LYS A 4 -0.87 19.21 -15.06
C LYS A 4 0.22 19.25 -13.99
N HIS A 5 0.34 20.29 -13.17
CA HIS A 5 1.54 20.49 -12.34
C HIS A 5 1.53 19.85 -10.94
N GLY A 6 0.66 18.89 -10.66
CA GLY A 6 0.60 18.21 -9.35
C GLY A 6 1.35 16.89 -9.23
N VAL A 7 1.91 16.37 -10.33
CA VAL A 7 2.46 15.00 -10.41
C VAL A 7 3.99 15.00 -10.43
N ASP A 8 4.62 16.12 -10.78
CA ASP A 8 6.04 16.17 -11.13
C ASP A 8 6.97 16.12 -9.91
N ASN A 9 6.48 16.44 -8.70
CA ASN A 9 7.31 16.38 -7.50
C ASN A 9 7.58 14.95 -7.00
N TYR A 10 6.85 13.95 -7.51
CA TYR A 10 7.05 12.54 -7.14
C TYR A 10 8.07 11.82 -8.04
N LEU A 11 8.50 12.43 -9.14
CA LEU A 11 9.35 11.79 -10.15
C LEU A 11 10.85 12.08 -9.98
N LEU A 12 11.24 13.06 -9.16
CA LEU A 12 12.61 13.58 -9.16
C LEU A 12 13.52 13.11 -8.02
N HIS A 13 13.04 12.29 -7.08
CA HIS A 13 13.96 11.45 -6.31
C HIS A 13 14.07 10.10 -7.00
N GLY A 14 14.93 10.06 -8.02
CA GLY A 14 15.46 8.84 -8.58
C GLY A 14 16.19 8.04 -7.49
N CYS A 15 15.44 7.23 -6.75
CA CYS A 15 16.00 6.19 -5.93
C CYS A 15 16.56 5.17 -6.91
N LYS A 16 17.86 5.28 -7.22
CA LYS A 16 18.58 4.26 -8.00
C LYS A 16 18.23 2.92 -7.35
N ALA A 17 17.44 2.10 -8.05
CA ALA A 17 17.08 0.78 -7.59
C ALA A 17 18.40 0.03 -7.38
N LYS A 18 18.69 -0.34 -6.12
CA LYS A 18 19.80 -1.25 -5.84
C LYS A 18 19.50 -2.54 -6.61
N SER A 19 20.36 -2.86 -7.56
CA SER A 19 20.16 -3.89 -8.58
C SER A 19 20.41 -5.31 -8.08
N ASP A 20 20.11 -5.62 -6.81
CA ASP A 20 20.33 -6.95 -6.22
C ASP A 20 19.24 -7.35 -5.21
N GLU A 21 17.97 -7.07 -5.51
CA GLU A 21 16.85 -7.76 -4.84
C GLU A 21 16.58 -9.08 -5.59
N HIS A 22 17.51 -10.04 -5.50
CA HIS A 22 17.25 -11.38 -5.99
C HIS A 22 16.16 -12.01 -5.10
N VAL A 23 15.06 -12.44 -5.72
CA VAL A 23 14.04 -13.21 -5.01
C VAL A 23 14.61 -14.61 -4.76
N HIS A 24 14.96 -14.89 -3.52
CA HIS A 24 15.52 -16.18 -3.15
C HIS A 24 14.40 -17.23 -3.07
N ILE A 25 14.56 -18.30 -3.85
CA ILE A 25 13.70 -19.47 -3.85
C ILE A 25 14.41 -20.56 -3.05
N GLY A 26 13.72 -21.17 -2.09
CA GLY A 26 14.22 -22.22 -1.23
C GLY A 26 13.55 -23.55 -1.49
N TYR A 27 13.97 -24.56 -0.74
CA TYR A 27 13.29 -25.86 -0.64
C TYR A 27 12.80 -26.02 0.80
N ASP A 28 11.51 -26.31 0.96
CA ASP A 28 10.90 -26.64 2.24
C ASP A 28 10.96 -28.16 2.43
N GLU A 29 11.81 -28.62 3.36
CA GLU A 29 11.96 -30.04 3.66
C GLU A 29 10.72 -30.66 4.32
N LYS A 30 9.89 -29.85 5.00
CA LYS A 30 8.68 -30.33 5.68
C LYS A 30 7.53 -30.54 4.70
N GLU A 31 7.37 -29.59 3.79
CA GLU A 31 6.32 -29.62 2.76
C GLU A 31 6.77 -30.32 1.47
N GLY A 32 8.06 -30.65 1.35
CA GLY A 32 8.62 -31.41 0.22
C GLY A 32 8.54 -30.67 -1.11
N GLY A 33 8.87 -29.37 -1.14
CA GLY A 33 8.67 -28.57 -2.33
C GLY A 33 9.44 -27.24 -2.38
N ILE A 34 9.42 -26.62 -3.55
CA ILE A 34 10.00 -25.29 -3.78
C ILE A 34 9.13 -24.23 -3.10
N CYS A 35 9.73 -23.36 -2.30
CA CYS A 35 9.03 -22.28 -1.59
C CYS A 35 9.72 -20.93 -1.76
N TRP A 36 8.99 -19.85 -1.51
CA TRP A 36 9.63 -18.54 -1.35
C TRP A 36 10.46 -18.55 -0.08
N SER A 37 11.73 -18.13 -0.18
CA SER A 37 12.51 -17.92 1.03
C SER A 37 11.90 -16.80 1.89
N HIS A 38 12.00 -16.97 3.21
CA HIS A 38 11.50 -15.98 4.16
C HIS A 38 12.63 -15.03 4.53
N ASN A 39 12.37 -13.72 4.49
CA ASN A 39 13.30 -12.73 5.06
C ASN A 39 13.11 -12.69 6.58
N PRO A 40 14.09 -13.15 7.38
CA PRO A 40 13.94 -13.20 8.84
C PRO A 40 13.85 -11.81 9.49
N THR A 41 14.36 -10.77 8.82
CA THR A 41 14.28 -9.39 9.32
C THR A 41 12.92 -8.74 9.06
N MET A 42 12.15 -9.28 8.10
CA MET A 42 10.87 -8.73 7.65
C MET A 42 9.85 -9.85 7.46
N PRO A 43 9.38 -10.47 8.56
CA PRO A 43 8.41 -11.54 8.47
C PRO A 43 7.07 -11.04 7.92
N PRO A 44 6.29 -11.93 7.28
CA PRO A 44 4.91 -11.67 6.91
C PRO A 44 4.10 -11.11 8.09
N PHE A 45 3.21 -10.15 7.80
CA PHE A 45 2.46 -9.43 8.82
C PHE A 45 1.03 -9.14 8.36
N THR A 46 0.21 -8.67 9.29
CA THR A 46 -1.16 -8.22 9.00
C THR A 46 -1.34 -6.75 9.34
N CYS A 47 -2.24 -6.11 8.61
CA CYS A 47 -2.70 -4.77 8.83
C CYS A 47 -4.18 -4.78 9.20
N LYS A 48 -4.59 -3.82 10.02
CA LYS A 48 -6.00 -3.48 10.24
C LYS A 48 -6.29 -2.14 9.58
N VAL A 49 -7.36 -2.05 8.82
CA VAL A 49 -7.81 -0.82 8.18
C VAL A 49 -9.04 -0.33 8.94
N GLU A 50 -8.89 0.78 9.65
CA GLU A 50 -9.93 1.38 10.49
C GLU A 50 -10.94 2.20 9.69
N GLU A 51 -11.99 2.64 10.40
CA GLU A 51 -13.11 3.37 9.84
C GLU A 51 -12.62 4.64 9.10
N PRO A 52 -13.06 4.83 7.86
CA PRO A 52 -12.63 5.92 7.01
C PRO A 52 -13.03 7.29 7.55
N LEU A 53 -12.08 8.22 7.53
CA LEU A 53 -12.31 9.62 7.85
C LEU A 53 -12.45 10.44 6.56
N LYS A 54 -13.40 11.37 6.54
CA LYS A 54 -13.53 12.35 5.47
C LYS A 54 -12.52 13.47 5.68
N GLY A 55 -11.45 13.48 4.91
CA GLY A 55 -10.47 14.56 4.87
C GLY A 55 -10.87 15.67 3.90
N THR A 56 -10.32 16.86 4.09
CA THR A 56 -10.39 17.97 3.13
C THR A 56 -8.98 18.49 2.80
N LYS A 57 -8.76 18.91 1.56
CA LYS A 57 -7.56 19.63 1.10
C LYS A 57 -7.97 21.01 0.60
N LEU A 58 -7.00 21.92 0.53
CA LEU A 58 -7.20 23.30 0.05
C LEU A 58 -8.33 24.01 0.80
N GLY A 59 -8.30 24.01 2.14
CA GLY A 59 -9.29 24.76 2.94
C GLY A 59 -10.76 24.34 2.71
N GLY A 60 -11.04 23.08 2.33
CA GLY A 60 -12.40 22.58 2.14
C GLY A 60 -12.82 22.37 0.68
N PHE A 61 -12.06 22.88 -0.30
CA PHE A 61 -12.43 22.77 -1.72
C PHE A 61 -12.33 21.35 -2.28
N LYS A 62 -11.57 20.45 -1.65
CA LYS A 62 -11.42 19.07 -2.14
C LYS A 62 -11.50 18.05 -1.02
N SER A 63 -12.60 17.30 -0.99
CA SER A 63 -12.79 16.21 -0.03
C SER A 63 -12.22 14.87 -0.55
N PHE A 64 -11.77 14.04 0.38
CA PHE A 64 -11.31 12.68 0.11
C PHE A 64 -11.65 11.76 1.28
N ILE A 65 -11.68 10.45 1.01
CA ILE A 65 -11.75 9.43 2.04
C ILE A 65 -10.35 8.93 2.34
N GLU A 66 -9.98 8.98 3.61
CA GLU A 66 -8.73 8.44 4.14
C GLU A 66 -9.01 7.22 5.00
N TYR A 67 -8.21 6.17 4.79
CA TYR A 67 -8.24 4.93 5.54
C TYR A 67 -7.01 4.88 6.46
N LYS A 68 -7.23 4.66 7.75
CA LYS A 68 -6.14 4.50 8.73
C LYS A 68 -5.68 3.05 8.73
N ILE A 69 -4.41 2.83 8.42
CA ILE A 69 -3.79 1.51 8.40
C ILE A 69 -2.96 1.35 9.67
N HIS A 70 -3.33 0.38 10.49
CA HIS A 70 -2.60 -0.02 11.69
C HIS A 70 -1.71 -1.20 11.35
N THR A 71 -0.42 -1.08 11.64
CA THR A 71 0.55 -2.14 11.41
C THR A 71 1.34 -2.42 12.67
N GLN A 72 1.55 -3.71 12.95
CA GLN A 72 2.32 -4.16 14.11
C GLN A 72 3.84 -4.14 13.85
N ILE A 73 4.27 -3.83 12.63
CA ILE A 73 5.70 -3.71 12.32
C ILE A 73 6.26 -2.42 12.91
N SER A 74 7.44 -2.53 13.53
CA SER A 74 8.23 -1.39 14.00
C SER A 74 7.47 -0.46 14.95
N GLY A 75 6.78 -1.05 15.93
CA GLY A 75 6.25 -0.32 17.09
C GLY A 75 4.82 0.20 16.96
N ASN A 76 3.90 -0.57 16.36
CA ASN A 76 2.48 -0.22 16.24
C ASN A 76 2.24 1.15 15.58
N ARG A 77 2.53 1.24 14.29
CA ARG A 77 2.37 2.48 13.51
C ARG A 77 0.99 2.59 12.88
N VAL A 78 0.52 3.83 12.77
CA VAL A 78 -0.75 4.17 12.11
C VAL A 78 -0.48 5.16 10.99
N VAL A 79 -0.81 4.80 9.74
CA VAL A 79 -0.64 5.68 8.58
C VAL A 79 -1.96 5.93 7.86
N GLY A 80 -2.21 7.19 7.48
CA GLY A 80 -3.35 7.59 6.66
C GLY A 80 -3.09 7.33 5.17
N ARG A 81 -4.01 6.63 4.49
CA ARG A 81 -3.94 6.37 3.05
C ARG A 81 -5.28 6.59 2.37
N ARG A 82 -5.29 7.32 1.25
CA ARG A 82 -6.44 7.41 0.34
C ARG A 82 -6.40 6.30 -0.71
N TYR A 83 -7.55 5.93 -1.27
CA TYR A 83 -7.64 4.90 -2.32
C TYR A 83 -6.62 5.07 -3.45
N LYS A 84 -6.37 6.30 -3.92
CA LYS A 84 -5.38 6.57 -4.99
C LYS A 84 -3.95 6.12 -4.63
N GLN A 85 -3.59 6.07 -3.35
CA GLN A 85 -2.29 5.56 -2.91
C GLN A 85 -2.23 4.04 -2.94
N PHE A 86 -3.35 3.35 -2.69
CA PHE A 86 -3.45 1.90 -2.89
C PHE A 86 -3.33 1.55 -4.39
N ASP A 87 -3.97 2.34 -5.25
CA ASP A 87 -3.87 2.23 -6.72
C ASP A 87 -2.42 2.36 -7.19
N TRP A 88 -1.69 3.36 -6.70
CA TRP A 88 -0.26 3.51 -6.96
C TRP A 88 0.54 2.28 -6.49
N LEU A 89 0.31 1.79 -5.26
CA LEU A 89 1.02 0.61 -4.75
C LEU A 89 0.75 -0.60 -5.64
N HIS A 90 -0.50 -0.84 -6.02
CA HIS A 90 -0.89 -1.93 -6.90
C HIS A 90 -0.13 -1.86 -8.23
N GLU A 91 -0.07 -0.70 -8.88
CA GLU A 91 0.69 -0.49 -10.11
C GLU A 91 2.19 -0.79 -9.93
N GLN A 92 2.80 -0.33 -8.83
CA GLN A 92 4.20 -0.62 -8.54
C GLN A 92 4.46 -2.13 -8.38
N LEU A 93 3.56 -2.83 -7.69
CA LEU A 93 3.69 -4.28 -7.48
C LEU A 93 3.53 -5.05 -8.79
N VAL A 94 2.52 -4.74 -9.60
CA VAL A 94 2.28 -5.39 -10.90
C VAL A 94 3.47 -5.17 -11.85
N ASN A 95 4.00 -3.94 -11.90
CA ASN A 95 5.13 -3.63 -12.78
C ASN A 95 6.43 -4.32 -12.35
N LYS A 96 6.64 -4.46 -11.02
CA LYS A 96 7.87 -5.04 -10.46
C LYS A 96 7.86 -6.57 -10.44
N PHE A 97 6.74 -7.20 -10.11
CA PHE A 97 6.67 -8.64 -9.83
C PHE A 97 5.85 -9.40 -10.88
N ARG A 98 6.45 -9.68 -12.05
CA ARG A 98 5.75 -10.36 -13.16
C ARG A 98 5.35 -11.80 -12.90
N PHE A 99 6.03 -12.49 -11.97
CA PHE A 99 5.80 -13.91 -11.65
C PHE A 99 5.03 -14.11 -10.33
N ILE A 100 4.62 -13.03 -9.66
CA ILE A 100 3.80 -13.10 -8.45
C ILE A 100 2.41 -12.60 -8.80
N CYS A 101 1.39 -13.41 -8.55
CA CYS A 101 0.01 -13.03 -8.76
C CYS A 101 -0.41 -11.94 -7.76
N ILE A 102 -0.41 -10.68 -8.20
CA ILE A 102 -0.89 -9.56 -7.39
C ILE A 102 -2.43 -9.61 -7.35
N PRO A 103 -3.06 -9.60 -6.15
CA PRO A 103 -4.51 -9.63 -6.05
C PRO A 103 -5.10 -8.34 -6.66
N PRO A 104 -6.28 -8.43 -7.33
CA PRO A 104 -6.91 -7.26 -7.91
C PRO A 104 -7.35 -6.27 -6.83
N LEU A 105 -7.12 -4.98 -7.07
CA LEU A 105 -7.58 -3.92 -6.19
C LEU A 105 -9.12 -3.72 -6.34
N PRO A 106 -9.84 -3.37 -5.26
CA PRO A 106 -11.27 -3.00 -5.31
C PRO A 106 -11.57 -1.93 -6.37
N GLU A 107 -12.77 -1.95 -6.94
CA GLU A 107 -13.09 -1.10 -8.09
C GLU A 107 -13.09 0.42 -7.79
N LYS A 108 -12.69 1.17 -8.82
CA LYS A 108 -12.73 2.63 -8.84
C LYS A 108 -14.17 3.13 -9.03
N GLN A 109 -14.89 3.32 -7.94
CA GLN A 109 -16.19 4.02 -7.99
C GLN A 109 -16.03 5.54 -7.82
N ILE A 110 -16.61 6.29 -8.76
CA ILE A 110 -16.60 7.77 -8.79
C ILE A 110 -17.91 8.34 -8.23
N ALA A 111 -19.06 7.82 -8.66
CA ALA A 111 -20.38 8.14 -8.11
C ALA A 111 -20.59 7.44 -6.76
N GLY A 112 -21.30 8.07 -5.81
CA GLY A 112 -21.54 7.47 -4.49
C GLY A 112 -20.28 7.23 -3.65
N ARG A 113 -19.10 7.76 -4.03
CA ARG A 113 -17.81 7.48 -3.36
C ARG A 113 -17.72 7.92 -1.89
N PHE A 114 -18.72 8.64 -1.40
CA PHE A 114 -18.85 9.13 -0.03
C PHE A 114 -20.02 8.48 0.72
N GLU A 115 -20.76 7.57 0.10
CA GLU A 115 -21.82 6.81 0.74
C GLU A 115 -21.21 5.83 1.75
N GLN A 116 -21.77 5.79 2.96
CA GLN A 116 -21.16 5.08 4.07
C GLN A 116 -21.03 3.58 3.79
N GLU A 117 -22.08 2.95 3.23
CA GLU A 117 -22.08 1.54 2.85
C GLU A 117 -20.96 1.21 1.86
N PHE A 118 -20.81 2.04 0.82
CA PHE A 118 -19.75 1.90 -0.17
C PHE A 118 -18.36 2.05 0.45
N VAL A 119 -18.21 3.06 1.29
CA VAL A 119 -16.95 3.42 1.93
C VAL A 119 -16.50 2.31 2.90
N GLU A 120 -17.42 1.69 3.63
CA GLU A 120 -17.15 0.57 4.55
C GLU A 120 -16.86 -0.74 3.81
N GLU A 121 -17.63 -1.07 2.76
CA GLU A 121 -17.35 -2.26 1.96
C GLU A 121 -15.98 -2.15 1.28
N ARG A 122 -15.64 -0.97 0.75
CA ARG A 122 -14.30 -0.71 0.21
C ARG A 122 -13.23 -0.85 1.28
N ARG A 123 -13.44 -0.35 2.51
CA ARG A 123 -12.47 -0.51 3.62
C ARG A 123 -12.18 -1.98 3.88
N ARG A 124 -13.22 -2.83 3.99
CA ARG A 124 -13.10 -4.28 4.19
C ARG A 124 -12.32 -4.95 3.07
N GLN A 125 -12.60 -4.61 1.82
CA GLN A 125 -11.88 -5.17 0.68
C GLN A 125 -10.42 -4.70 0.61
N LEU A 126 -10.14 -3.44 0.94
CA LEU A 126 -8.78 -2.92 1.02
C LEU A 126 -7.96 -3.59 2.12
N GLU A 127 -8.57 -3.89 3.27
CA GLU A 127 -7.93 -4.65 4.34
C GLU A 127 -7.55 -6.07 3.88
N LEU A 128 -8.49 -6.77 3.24
CA LEU A 128 -8.24 -8.11 2.70
C LEU A 128 -7.13 -8.09 1.64
N TRP A 129 -7.18 -7.11 0.73
CA TRP A 129 -6.18 -6.92 -0.31
C TRP A 129 -4.78 -6.66 0.26
N LEU A 130 -4.67 -5.72 1.21
CA LEU A 130 -3.40 -5.37 1.84
C LEU A 130 -2.85 -6.55 2.65
N ASN A 131 -3.69 -7.27 3.39
CA ASN A 131 -3.28 -8.46 4.12
C ASN A 131 -2.75 -9.57 3.22
N ARG A 132 -3.31 -9.76 2.01
CA ARG A 132 -2.75 -10.73 1.04
C ARG A 132 -1.34 -10.35 0.61
N ILE A 133 -1.07 -9.05 0.42
CA ILE A 133 0.25 -8.54 0.05
C ILE A 133 1.23 -8.67 1.22
N CYS A 134 0.84 -8.23 2.41
CA CYS A 134 1.69 -8.24 3.60
C CYS A 134 1.99 -9.66 4.12
N ARG A 135 1.16 -10.66 3.77
CA ARG A 135 1.40 -12.07 4.08
C ARG A 135 2.34 -12.77 3.09
N HIS A 136 2.59 -12.18 1.93
CA HIS A 136 3.48 -12.78 0.93
C HIS A 136 4.95 -12.45 1.28
N PRO A 137 5.82 -13.45 1.51
CA PRO A 137 7.17 -13.24 2.05
C PRO A 137 8.06 -12.34 1.18
N VAL A 138 7.87 -12.37 -0.13
CA VAL A 138 8.58 -11.47 -1.07
C VAL A 138 8.00 -10.06 -1.11
N LEU A 139 6.66 -9.93 -1.17
CA LEU A 139 6.03 -8.62 -1.35
C LEU A 139 6.13 -7.80 -0.06
N CYS A 140 5.96 -8.43 1.09
CA CYS A 140 6.00 -7.78 2.39
C CYS A 140 7.34 -7.09 2.64
N ALA A 141 8.46 -7.69 2.21
CA ALA A 141 9.80 -7.11 2.36
C ALA A 141 10.13 -6.04 1.31
N SER A 142 9.30 -5.88 0.27
CA SER A 142 9.60 -4.96 -0.83
C SER A 142 9.50 -3.49 -0.41
N PHE A 143 10.39 -2.66 -0.96
CA PHE A 143 10.39 -1.22 -0.68
C PHE A 143 9.03 -0.52 -0.87
N PRO A 144 8.25 -0.74 -1.95
CA PRO A 144 6.96 -0.07 -2.11
C PRO A 144 5.98 -0.39 -0.98
N VAL A 145 5.93 -1.65 -0.51
CA VAL A 145 5.05 -2.05 0.60
C VAL A 145 5.53 -1.44 1.90
N GLN A 146 6.83 -1.54 2.20
CA GLN A 146 7.41 -0.98 3.43
C GLN A 146 7.20 0.53 3.51
N HIS A 147 7.45 1.26 2.43
CA HIS A 147 7.16 2.68 2.36
C HIS A 147 5.67 2.97 2.54
N PHE A 148 4.81 2.21 1.87
CA PHE A 148 3.36 2.38 1.96
C PHE A 148 2.82 2.18 3.37
N VAL A 149 3.36 1.29 4.19
CA VAL A 149 2.85 1.01 5.54
C VAL A 149 3.54 1.78 6.67
N THR A 150 4.74 2.33 6.44
CA THR A 150 5.53 2.98 7.51
C THR A 150 5.67 4.50 7.40
N CYS A 151 5.49 5.08 6.21
CA CYS A 151 5.74 6.51 5.98
C CYS A 151 4.52 7.38 6.33
N GLU A 152 4.64 8.26 7.32
CA GLU A 152 3.61 9.28 7.57
C GLU A 152 3.78 10.43 6.58
N LEU A 153 2.71 10.78 5.86
CA LEU A 153 2.70 12.02 5.09
C LEU A 153 2.46 13.17 6.08
N THR A 154 3.53 13.81 6.54
CA THR A 154 3.40 15.10 7.19
C THR A 154 3.04 16.11 6.11
N ASP A 155 1.79 16.59 6.09
CA ASP A 155 1.46 17.81 5.36
C ASP A 155 2.34 18.91 5.98
N GLY A 156 3.27 19.46 5.21
CA GLY A 156 4.28 20.43 5.63
C GLY A 156 3.74 21.81 5.99
N ASN A 157 2.73 21.88 6.86
CA ASN A 157 2.21 23.10 7.48
C ASN A 157 2.42 23.07 8.99
N ASN A 158 3.68 23.06 9.40
CA ASN A 158 4.04 23.55 10.73
C ASN A 158 5.37 24.30 10.64
N LYS A 159 5.28 25.56 10.21
CA LYS A 159 6.08 26.70 10.66
C LYS A 159 5.31 27.98 10.38
#